data_AF-A0A848YAH8-F1
#
_entry.id   AF-A0A848YAH8-F1
#
_cell.length_a   1.000
_cell.length_b   1.000
_cell.length_c   1.000
_cell.angle_alpha   90.00
_cell.angle_beta   90.00
_cell.angle_gamma   90.00
#
_symmetry.space_group_name_H-M   'P 1'
#
loop_
_entity.id
_entity.type
_entity.pdbx_description
1 polymer ?
#
loop_
_entity_poly.entity_id
_entity_poly.type
_entity_poly.pdbx_seq_one_letter_code
_entity_poly.pdbx_strand_id
1 'polypeptide(L)'
;MHKRLLLLGAALVLTSFTSSGSAALATTLERGNFSQWSEDRVKKRQELRRERVRTQSESSDGGFFGSLFRFQRRRWIGDRPAGSGSAAPAKPEFYNYQPVALVALKDERLEGEVSENSYSRWVFDTLRLGSEPRMRAEAADRKAILAFYKQRKFEPVWVGEYGLNLRAKRLIDALSRAHEDGLMVSRYLPHTLSSFRDIPEDLFDDPRTVAQLEVGLTAKALKFARHASGGQVDPNKIGRSFDLSPPRIDPARALVALAGTLHPEEYLDALHPTHPVYLKLKARLARERGVTGDDQSEPISAEGGTIRYGRQDPRVPLIRARLQALGFLEEKGESNELGYQVTSSDADAAETPDPYVLDRALTDAVKA
;
A
#
# COMPACT_ATOMS: atom_id res chain seq x y z
N MET A 1 -0.98 -76.08 -13.87
CA MET A 1 -2.11 -75.46 -13.13
C MET A 1 -2.51 -74.18 -13.86
N HIS A 2 -3.40 -74.30 -14.85
CA HIS A 2 -4.75 -73.68 -14.92
C HIS A 2 -4.73 -72.13 -14.98
N LYS A 3 -4.80 -71.52 -16.18
CA LYS A 3 -5.98 -71.10 -17.00
C LYS A 3 -6.32 -69.61 -16.73
N ARG A 4 -6.13 -68.68 -17.67
CA ARG A 4 -7.05 -68.27 -18.78
C ARG A 4 -8.50 -67.99 -18.33
N LEU A 5 -9.00 -66.80 -18.71
CA LEU A 5 -10.20 -66.56 -19.55
C LEU A 5 -11.35 -65.67 -18.98
N LEU A 6 -11.62 -64.59 -19.73
CA LEU A 6 -12.90 -64.00 -20.21
C LEU A 6 -14.00 -63.46 -19.25
N LEU A 7 -14.31 -62.16 -19.44
CA LEU A 7 -15.56 -61.57 -20.00
C LEU A 7 -16.95 -61.92 -19.40
N LEU A 8 -17.73 -60.87 -19.12
CA LEU A 8 -19.19 -60.62 -19.23
C LEU A 8 -19.58 -59.60 -18.13
N GLY A 9 -20.33 -58.50 -18.30
CA GLY A 9 -21.41 -58.19 -19.23
C GLY A 9 -22.78 -58.35 -18.53
N ALA A 10 -23.41 -57.25 -18.06
CA ALA A 10 -24.86 -57.04 -17.76
C ALA A 10 -25.02 -55.90 -16.72
N ALA A 11 -25.63 -54.74 -17.03
CA ALA A 11 -27.06 -54.43 -17.20
C ALA A 11 -27.79 -54.02 -15.88
N LEU A 12 -27.98 -52.70 -15.75
CA LEU A 12 -29.19 -51.94 -15.35
C LEU A 12 -30.22 -52.56 -14.37
N VAL A 13 -30.47 -51.91 -13.23
CA VAL A 13 -31.82 -51.75 -12.63
C VAL A 13 -31.92 -50.40 -11.89
N LEU A 14 -32.91 -49.60 -12.29
CA LEU A 14 -33.43 -48.41 -11.60
C LEU A 14 -34.14 -48.78 -10.29
N THR A 15 -33.99 -47.97 -9.25
CA THR A 15 -35.08 -47.69 -8.30
C THR A 15 -35.12 -46.20 -7.93
N SER A 16 -36.27 -45.63 -8.23
CA SER A 16 -36.75 -44.27 -8.00
C SER A 16 -37.06 -44.01 -6.52
N PHE A 17 -36.75 -42.80 -6.03
CA PHE A 17 -37.34 -42.27 -4.81
C PHE A 17 -38.00 -40.91 -5.11
N THR A 18 -39.31 -40.88 -4.93
CA THR A 18 -40.22 -39.75 -5.14
C THR A 18 -40.75 -39.23 -3.81
N SER A 19 -40.72 -37.91 -3.61
CA SER A 19 -41.57 -37.12 -2.71
C SER A 19 -41.34 -35.66 -3.14
N SER A 20 -42.18 -35.02 -3.98
CA SER A 20 -43.56 -34.54 -3.78
C SER A 20 -43.72 -33.76 -2.48
N GLY A 21 -44.00 -32.46 -2.43
CA GLY A 21 -44.33 -31.49 -3.48
C GLY A 21 -44.82 -30.16 -2.87
N SER A 22 -45.19 -29.24 -3.76
CA SER A 22 -45.98 -28.01 -3.56
C SER A 22 -45.27 -26.75 -3.04
N ALA A 23 -45.54 -25.53 -3.51
CA ALA A 23 -46.21 -25.04 -4.71
C ALA A 23 -45.91 -23.53 -4.84
N ALA A 24 -45.61 -23.12 -6.07
CA ALA A 24 -46.08 -21.91 -6.75
C ALA A 24 -46.36 -20.61 -5.96
N LEU A 25 -45.53 -19.57 -6.19
CA LEU A 25 -46.01 -18.23 -6.53
C LEU A 25 -45.14 -17.64 -7.64
N ALA A 26 -45.76 -17.48 -8.82
CA ALA A 26 -45.21 -16.74 -9.94
C ALA A 26 -45.31 -15.24 -9.66
N THR A 27 -44.24 -14.49 -9.87
CA THR A 27 -44.32 -13.04 -10.07
C THR A 27 -43.25 -12.60 -11.07
N THR A 28 -43.74 -12.38 -12.29
CA THR A 28 -43.35 -11.42 -13.33
C THR A 28 -41.96 -10.78 -13.28
N LEU A 29 -41.18 -11.06 -14.34
CA LEU A 29 -40.01 -10.30 -14.79
C LEU A 29 -40.35 -8.83 -15.04
N GLU A 30 -39.63 -7.91 -14.39
CA GLU A 30 -39.27 -6.61 -14.97
C GLU A 30 -37.75 -6.55 -15.13
N ARG A 31 -37.28 -6.61 -16.38
CA ARG A 31 -35.89 -6.28 -16.74
C ARG A 31 -35.73 -4.77 -16.65
N GLY A 32 -35.30 -4.28 -15.49
CA GLY A 32 -34.80 -2.91 -15.30
C GLY A 32 -33.40 -2.76 -15.87
N ASN A 33 -33.26 -1.82 -16.80
CA ASN A 33 -32.07 -1.55 -17.60
C ASN A 33 -30.91 -0.97 -16.75
N PHE A 34 -29.93 -1.80 -16.39
CA PHE A 34 -28.82 -1.44 -15.47
C PHE A 34 -27.81 -0.43 -16.05
N SER A 35 -27.86 -0.12 -17.35
CA SER A 35 -26.96 0.88 -17.97
C SER A 35 -27.43 2.34 -17.81
N GLN A 36 -28.71 2.58 -17.53
CA GLN A 36 -29.23 3.93 -17.28
C GLN A 36 -28.88 4.45 -15.87
N TRP A 37 -28.63 3.54 -14.91
CA TRP A 37 -28.32 3.88 -13.52
C TRP A 37 -26.89 4.38 -13.28
N SER A 38 -25.99 4.19 -14.26
CA SER A 38 -24.61 4.69 -14.19
C SER A 38 -24.46 6.09 -14.80
N GLU A 39 -25.17 6.38 -15.89
CA GLU A 39 -25.08 7.68 -16.57
C GLU A 39 -25.70 8.83 -15.77
N ASP A 40 -26.84 8.59 -15.10
CA ASP A 40 -27.50 9.62 -14.29
C ASP A 40 -26.66 10.01 -13.06
N ARG A 41 -25.89 9.07 -12.49
CA ARG A 41 -24.95 9.38 -11.40
C ARG A 41 -23.72 10.15 -11.87
N VAL A 42 -23.27 9.93 -13.10
CA VAL A 42 -22.17 10.69 -13.70
C VAL A 42 -22.61 12.10 -14.07
N LYS A 43 -23.83 12.27 -14.62
CA LYS A 43 -24.41 13.59 -14.92
C LYS A 43 -24.66 14.41 -13.65
N LYS A 44 -25.22 13.80 -12.60
CA LYS A 44 -25.45 14.47 -11.31
C LYS A 44 -24.15 14.90 -10.61
N ARG A 45 -23.05 14.16 -10.80
CA ARG A 45 -21.71 14.56 -10.32
C ARG A 45 -21.08 15.69 -11.14
N GLN A 46 -21.38 15.79 -12.44
CA GLN A 46 -20.89 16.88 -13.30
C GLN A 46 -21.64 18.19 -13.03
N GLU A 47 -22.95 18.15 -12.74
CA GLU A 47 -23.73 19.33 -12.34
C GLU A 47 -23.28 19.90 -10.99
N LEU A 48 -23.10 19.06 -9.97
CA LEU A 48 -22.58 19.50 -8.66
C LEU A 48 -21.18 20.12 -8.74
N ARG A 49 -20.39 19.74 -9.76
CA ARG A 49 -19.05 20.30 -10.01
C ARG A 49 -19.12 21.64 -10.75
N ARG A 50 -20.15 21.88 -11.58
CA ARG A 50 -20.40 23.18 -12.24
C ARG A 50 -21.00 24.20 -11.27
N GLU A 51 -21.84 23.75 -10.35
CA GLU A 51 -22.46 24.61 -9.33
C GLU A 51 -21.43 25.10 -8.30
N ARG A 52 -20.46 24.26 -7.94
CA ARG A 52 -19.33 24.63 -7.05
C ARG A 52 -18.34 25.62 -7.68
N VAL A 53 -18.19 25.62 -9.00
CA VAL A 53 -17.35 26.60 -9.70
C VAL A 53 -18.06 27.95 -9.84
N ARG A 54 -19.41 27.94 -9.88
CA ARG A 54 -20.22 29.16 -10.00
C ARG A 54 -20.33 29.93 -8.68
N THR A 55 -20.36 29.23 -7.53
CA THR A 55 -20.36 29.88 -6.21
C THR A 55 -18.99 30.43 -5.80
N GLN A 56 -17.92 30.01 -6.47
CA GLN A 56 -16.55 30.48 -6.19
C GLN A 56 -16.17 31.73 -7.00
N SER A 57 -16.94 32.09 -8.04
CA SER A 57 -16.72 33.30 -8.84
C SER A 57 -17.55 34.52 -8.41
N GLU A 58 -18.35 34.42 -7.35
CA GLU A 58 -19.19 35.53 -6.84
C GLU A 58 -18.69 36.14 -5.51
N SER A 59 -17.47 35.79 -5.03
CA SER A 59 -16.93 36.34 -3.78
C SER A 59 -15.60 37.12 -3.93
N SER A 60 -15.31 37.64 -5.12
CA SER A 60 -14.20 38.57 -5.32
C SER A 60 -14.71 39.92 -5.80
N ASP A 61 -15.21 40.74 -4.89
CA ASP A 61 -15.16 42.21 -4.98
C ASP A 61 -15.58 42.84 -3.65
N GLY A 62 -14.71 43.68 -3.09
CA GLY A 62 -15.01 44.49 -1.90
C GLY A 62 -13.84 44.63 -0.93
N GLY A 63 -13.02 45.67 -1.12
CA GLY A 63 -11.93 46.02 -0.22
C GLY A 63 -12.34 46.79 1.04
N PHE A 64 -11.29 47.25 1.74
CA PHE A 64 -11.22 48.21 2.85
C PHE A 64 -11.49 47.72 4.29
N PHE A 65 -10.42 47.72 5.09
CA PHE A 65 -10.16 48.41 6.37
C PHE A 65 -8.88 47.77 6.95
N GLY A 66 -7.78 48.47 7.23
CA GLY A 66 -7.69 49.72 7.96
C GLY A 66 -7.20 49.42 9.38
N SER A 67 -5.88 49.49 9.57
CA SER A 67 -5.07 49.50 10.81
C SER A 67 -5.72 49.19 12.18
N LEU A 68 -5.00 48.39 12.98
CA LEU A 68 -4.48 48.74 14.31
C LEU A 68 -4.23 47.43 15.07
N PHE A 69 -2.98 47.11 15.40
CA PHE A 69 -2.59 46.65 16.73
C PHE A 69 -1.06 46.58 16.78
N ARG A 70 -0.48 47.68 17.28
CA ARG A 70 0.87 47.73 17.83
C ARG A 70 0.82 46.96 19.15
N PHE A 71 1.57 45.86 19.27
CA PHE A 71 1.83 45.26 20.58
C PHE A 71 3.33 45.23 20.88
N GLN A 72 3.67 45.88 21.98
CA GLN A 72 5.02 46.18 22.46
C GLN A 72 5.80 44.90 22.78
N ARG A 73 6.98 44.74 22.18
CA ARG A 73 8.02 43.86 22.76
C ARG A 73 8.67 44.60 23.92
N ARG A 74 8.45 44.09 25.13
CA ARG A 74 9.17 44.50 26.34
C ARG A 74 10.67 44.26 26.14
N ARG A 75 11.40 45.33 26.39
CA ARG A 75 12.85 45.44 26.44
C ARG A 75 13.36 44.71 27.69
N TRP A 76 14.10 43.62 27.51
CA TRP A 76 15.01 43.10 28.54
C TRP A 76 16.38 43.69 28.27
N ILE A 77 16.82 44.61 29.13
CA ILE A 77 18.21 45.07 29.22
C ILE A 77 18.84 44.24 30.33
N GLY A 78 19.83 43.44 29.98
CA GLY A 78 20.81 42.86 30.89
C GLY A 78 22.15 42.94 30.19
N ASP A 79 23.01 43.82 30.71
CA ASP A 79 24.35 44.06 30.18
C ASP A 79 25.16 42.77 30.11
N ARG A 80 25.71 42.47 28.93
CA ARG A 80 26.77 41.47 28.76
C ARG A 80 27.95 42.11 28.03
N PRO A 81 29.18 41.90 28.51
CA PRO A 81 30.37 42.54 27.94
C PRO A 81 30.69 41.97 26.56
N ALA A 82 31.28 42.82 25.73
CA ALA A 82 31.72 42.51 24.37
C ALA A 82 32.72 41.35 24.37
N GLY A 83 32.39 40.26 23.65
CA GLY A 83 33.25 39.09 23.53
C GLY A 83 32.82 38.15 22.40
N SER A 84 33.57 38.22 21.30
CA SER A 84 33.61 37.30 20.15
C SER A 84 32.32 37.09 19.35
N GLY A 85 32.41 37.30 18.03
CA GLY A 85 31.34 37.01 17.08
C GLY A 85 30.97 35.53 17.08
N SER A 86 29.91 35.18 17.80
CA SER A 86 29.17 33.95 17.57
C SER A 86 28.21 34.22 16.42
N ALA A 87 28.54 33.71 15.24
CA ALA A 87 27.58 33.62 14.15
C ALA A 87 26.34 32.89 14.69
N ALA A 88 25.16 33.51 14.54
CA ALA A 88 23.89 32.87 14.86
C ALA A 88 23.89 31.46 14.22
N PRO A 89 23.49 30.40 14.94
CA PRO A 89 23.40 29.09 14.32
C PRO A 89 22.49 29.23 13.10
N ALA A 90 23.00 28.83 11.95
CA ALA A 90 22.25 28.83 10.72
C ALA A 90 20.88 28.18 11.00
N LYS A 91 19.79 28.85 10.58
CA LYS A 91 18.44 28.29 10.67
C LYS A 91 18.50 26.86 10.11
N PRO A 92 17.83 25.86 10.72
CA PRO A 92 17.79 24.53 10.14
C PRO A 92 17.17 24.67 8.76
N GLU A 93 18.00 24.56 7.72
CA GLU A 93 17.51 24.35 6.37
C GLU A 93 16.85 22.97 6.41
N PHE A 94 15.53 22.94 6.39
CA PHE A 94 14.82 21.67 6.18
C PHE A 94 15.28 21.14 4.83
N TYR A 95 16.14 20.12 4.85
CA TYR A 95 16.68 19.53 3.64
C TYR A 95 15.54 18.83 2.90
N ASN A 96 15.10 19.42 1.80
CA ASN A 96 14.17 18.78 0.89
C ASN A 96 14.85 17.53 0.32
N TYR A 97 14.52 16.36 0.85
CA TYR A 97 15.04 15.09 0.35
C TYR A 97 14.72 14.94 -1.14
N GLN A 98 15.76 14.85 -1.96
CA GLN A 98 15.62 14.58 -3.38
C GLN A 98 15.91 13.09 -3.64
N PRO A 99 14.89 12.29 -4.03
CA PRO A 99 15.10 10.89 -4.37
C PRO A 99 16.03 10.78 -5.57
N VAL A 100 16.71 9.63 -5.69
CA VAL A 100 17.54 9.33 -6.87
C VAL A 100 16.66 9.39 -8.12
N ALA A 101 17.10 10.14 -9.13
CA ALA A 101 16.38 10.28 -10.38
C ALA A 101 16.31 8.93 -11.11
N LEU A 102 15.10 8.52 -11.49
CA LEU A 102 14.89 7.29 -12.25
C LEU A 102 15.13 7.56 -13.74
N VAL A 103 15.82 6.64 -14.41
CA VAL A 103 16.05 6.66 -15.86
C VAL A 103 15.12 5.65 -16.55
N ALA A 104 14.85 5.86 -17.84
CA ALA A 104 14.06 4.91 -18.61
C ALA A 104 14.79 3.56 -18.72
N LEU A 105 14.07 2.46 -18.48
CA LEU A 105 14.60 1.10 -18.59
C LEU A 105 14.60 0.66 -20.06
N LYS A 106 15.37 1.37 -20.89
CA LYS A 106 15.63 1.03 -22.28
C LYS A 106 17.03 1.46 -22.72
N ASP A 107 17.55 0.86 -23.77
CA ASP A 107 18.76 1.30 -24.48
C ASP A 107 18.63 1.02 -25.99
N GLU A 108 18.49 2.05 -26.81
CA GLU A 108 18.30 1.91 -28.26
C GLU A 108 19.52 1.28 -28.96
N ARG A 109 20.70 1.39 -28.31
CA ARG A 109 21.97 0.79 -28.75
C ARG A 109 22.19 -0.60 -28.15
N LEU A 110 21.17 -1.21 -27.53
CA LEU A 110 21.26 -2.56 -27.01
C LEU A 110 21.45 -3.54 -28.16
N GLU A 111 22.55 -4.28 -28.07
CA GLU A 111 22.94 -5.35 -28.98
C GLU A 111 23.23 -6.62 -28.18
N GLY A 112 22.95 -7.77 -28.77
CA GLY A 112 23.28 -9.07 -28.21
C GLY A 112 22.65 -10.19 -29.02
N GLU A 113 23.14 -11.41 -28.82
CA GLU A 113 22.51 -12.62 -29.35
C GLU A 113 21.17 -12.84 -28.65
N VAL A 114 20.16 -13.31 -29.39
CA VAL A 114 18.83 -13.62 -28.86
C VAL A 114 18.65 -15.13 -28.92
N SER A 115 18.27 -15.74 -27.80
CA SER A 115 17.96 -17.17 -27.69
C SER A 115 16.75 -17.55 -28.54
N GLU A 116 16.64 -18.83 -28.92
CA GLU A 116 15.51 -19.39 -29.68
C GLU A 116 14.20 -19.45 -28.88
N ASN A 117 14.25 -19.18 -27.57
CA ASN A 117 13.05 -19.10 -26.73
C ASN A 117 12.08 -18.02 -27.25
N SER A 118 10.79 -18.37 -27.31
CA SER A 118 9.70 -17.58 -27.90
C SER A 118 9.57 -16.16 -27.34
N TYR A 119 9.94 -15.92 -26.09
CA TYR A 119 9.86 -14.61 -25.44
C TYR A 119 11.16 -13.80 -25.51
N SER A 120 12.30 -14.42 -25.84
CA SER A 120 13.61 -13.75 -25.78
C SER A 120 13.69 -12.54 -26.70
N ARG A 121 13.07 -12.65 -27.89
CA ARG A 121 13.00 -11.53 -28.83
C ARG A 121 12.18 -10.37 -28.27
N TRP A 122 11.06 -10.67 -27.61
CA TRP A 122 10.20 -9.66 -27.01
C TRP A 122 10.85 -8.98 -25.80
N VAL A 123 11.61 -9.72 -24.98
CA VAL A 123 12.42 -9.16 -23.90
C VAL A 123 13.50 -8.23 -24.46
N PHE A 124 14.21 -8.65 -25.51
CA PHE A 124 15.18 -7.82 -26.21
C PHE A 124 14.55 -6.51 -26.74
N ASP A 125 13.43 -6.62 -27.46
CA ASP A 125 12.77 -5.45 -28.04
C ASP A 125 12.22 -4.51 -26.95
N THR A 126 11.71 -5.06 -25.83
CA THR A 126 11.28 -4.27 -24.66
C THR A 126 12.44 -3.48 -24.05
N LEU A 127 13.62 -4.11 -23.89
CA LEU A 127 14.80 -3.45 -23.33
C LEU A 127 15.50 -2.52 -24.33
N ARG A 128 15.29 -2.70 -25.64
CA ARG A 128 15.89 -1.85 -26.67
C ARG A 128 15.03 -0.63 -26.97
N LEU A 129 13.75 -0.85 -27.29
CA LEU A 129 12.82 0.18 -27.74
C LEU A 129 12.08 0.84 -26.58
N GLY A 130 11.94 0.12 -25.45
CA GLY A 130 11.12 0.51 -24.31
C GLY A 130 9.73 -0.11 -24.36
N SER A 131 8.94 0.21 -23.33
CA SER A 131 7.54 -0.20 -23.17
C SER A 131 6.65 1.01 -22.94
N GLU A 132 5.35 0.84 -23.19
CA GLU A 132 4.31 1.73 -22.66
C GLU A 132 3.40 0.92 -21.73
N PRO A 133 3.19 1.34 -20.46
CA PRO A 133 3.79 2.52 -19.84
C PRO A 133 5.31 2.40 -19.65
N ARG A 134 5.99 3.55 -19.67
CA ARG A 134 7.45 3.63 -19.54
C ARG A 134 7.95 3.06 -18.21
N MET A 135 8.67 1.95 -18.28
CA MET A 135 9.42 1.42 -17.13
C MET A 135 10.62 2.32 -16.79
N ARG A 136 10.83 2.54 -15.49
CA ARG A 136 11.94 3.36 -14.98
C ARG A 136 12.62 2.69 -13.78
N ALA A 137 13.93 2.84 -13.69
CA ALA A 137 14.76 2.29 -12.62
C ALA A 137 15.90 3.27 -12.28
N GLU A 138 16.62 3.05 -11.18
CA GLU A 138 17.85 3.80 -10.93
C GLU A 138 18.91 3.44 -11.98
N ALA A 139 19.87 4.34 -12.23
CA ALA A 139 20.85 4.15 -13.30
C ALA A 139 21.70 2.87 -13.10
N ALA A 140 22.02 2.53 -11.85
CA ALA A 140 22.72 1.29 -11.50
C ALA A 140 21.87 0.05 -11.80
N ASP A 141 20.59 0.05 -11.39
CA ASP A 141 19.64 -1.03 -11.66
C ASP A 141 19.45 -1.22 -13.17
N ARG A 142 19.23 -0.13 -13.92
CA ARG A 142 19.14 -0.17 -15.40
C ARG A 142 20.35 -0.83 -16.01
N LYS A 143 21.56 -0.41 -15.63
CA LYS A 143 22.81 -0.97 -16.15
C LYS A 143 22.91 -2.48 -15.87
N ALA A 144 22.57 -2.90 -14.65
CA ALA A 144 22.61 -4.29 -14.25
C ALA A 144 21.58 -5.15 -15.00
N ILE A 145 20.34 -4.67 -15.15
CA ILE A 145 19.27 -5.38 -15.87
C ILE A 145 19.65 -5.59 -17.35
N LEU A 146 20.15 -4.55 -18.02
CA LEU A 146 20.57 -4.65 -19.42
C LEU A 146 21.71 -5.65 -19.60
N ALA A 147 22.73 -5.59 -18.73
CA ALA A 147 23.86 -6.52 -18.76
C ALA A 147 23.42 -7.96 -18.48
N PHE A 148 22.53 -8.15 -17.50
CA PHE A 148 22.01 -9.45 -17.10
C PHE A 148 21.27 -10.16 -18.23
N TYR A 149 20.28 -9.50 -18.86
CA TYR A 149 19.56 -10.12 -19.98
C TYR A 149 20.45 -10.30 -21.21
N LYS A 150 21.37 -9.38 -21.49
CA LYS A 150 22.34 -9.56 -22.59
C LYS A 150 23.18 -10.83 -22.41
N GLN A 151 23.70 -11.09 -21.20
CA GLN A 151 24.48 -12.29 -20.91
C GLN A 151 23.68 -13.58 -21.04
N ARG A 152 22.36 -13.51 -20.81
CA ARG A 152 21.41 -14.63 -20.92
C ARG A 152 20.79 -14.77 -22.31
N LYS A 153 21.31 -14.06 -23.32
CA LYS A 153 20.73 -14.00 -24.65
C LYS A 153 19.23 -13.65 -24.64
N PHE A 154 18.85 -12.78 -23.70
CA PHE A 154 17.49 -12.31 -23.43
C PHE A 154 16.48 -13.37 -23.01
N GLU A 155 16.94 -14.55 -22.59
CA GLU A 155 16.05 -15.61 -22.10
C GLU A 155 15.35 -15.21 -20.79
N PRO A 156 14.01 -15.37 -20.69
CA PRO A 156 13.24 -14.98 -19.51
C PRO A 156 13.59 -15.82 -18.27
N VAL A 157 13.33 -15.25 -17.10
CA VAL A 157 13.58 -15.86 -15.78
C VAL A 157 12.26 -16.20 -15.08
N TRP A 158 11.23 -15.38 -15.25
CA TRP A 158 9.97 -15.46 -14.51
C TRP A 158 8.85 -16.09 -15.33
N VAL A 159 8.91 -15.94 -16.66
CA VAL A 159 7.90 -16.48 -17.58
C VAL A 159 8.45 -17.68 -18.34
N GLY A 160 7.64 -18.74 -18.44
CA GLY A 160 7.86 -19.90 -19.30
C GLY A 160 6.73 -20.09 -20.30
N GLU A 161 6.70 -21.25 -20.95
CA GLU A 161 5.74 -21.59 -22.02
C GLU A 161 4.26 -21.51 -21.57
N TYR A 162 3.99 -21.81 -20.30
CA TYR A 162 2.63 -21.81 -19.72
C TYR A 162 2.38 -20.61 -18.79
N GLY A 163 3.07 -19.50 -19.03
CA GLY A 163 2.98 -18.29 -18.21
C GLY A 163 3.95 -18.27 -17.03
N LEU A 164 3.54 -17.69 -15.90
CA LEU A 164 4.43 -17.51 -14.74
C LEU A 164 4.88 -18.84 -14.16
N ASN A 165 6.20 -19.02 -14.07
CA ASN A 165 6.77 -20.17 -13.41
C ASN A 165 6.64 -20.07 -11.87
N LEU A 166 6.94 -21.16 -11.17
CA LEU A 166 6.81 -21.22 -9.71
C LEU A 166 7.63 -20.14 -8.99
N ARG A 167 8.81 -19.79 -9.52
CA ARG A 167 9.69 -18.78 -8.93
C ARG A 167 9.08 -17.39 -9.03
N ALA A 168 8.45 -17.08 -10.16
CA ALA A 168 7.74 -15.83 -10.34
C ALA A 168 6.55 -15.71 -9.39
N LYS A 169 5.77 -16.78 -9.19
CA LYS A 169 4.66 -16.81 -8.24
C LYS A 169 5.14 -16.53 -6.81
N ARG A 170 6.25 -17.15 -6.40
CA ARG A 170 6.88 -16.90 -5.09
C ARG A 170 7.41 -15.48 -4.94
N LEU A 171 8.02 -14.94 -5.99
CA LEU A 171 8.47 -13.54 -6.01
C LEU A 171 7.29 -12.57 -5.87
N ILE A 172 6.21 -12.78 -6.62
CA ILE A 172 4.99 -11.98 -6.57
C ILE A 172 4.39 -12.01 -5.17
N ASP A 173 4.31 -13.19 -4.54
CA ASP A 173 3.86 -13.33 -3.15
C ASP A 173 4.74 -12.49 -2.19
N ALA A 174 6.07 -12.63 -2.27
CA ALA A 174 6.99 -11.87 -1.43
C ALA A 174 6.83 -10.35 -1.61
N LEU A 175 6.70 -9.87 -2.86
CA LEU A 175 6.47 -8.44 -3.14
C LEU A 175 5.10 -7.95 -2.62
N SER A 176 4.08 -8.82 -2.59
CA SER A 176 2.76 -8.48 -2.05
C SER A 176 2.80 -8.28 -0.52
N ARG A 177 3.71 -8.98 0.16
CA ARG A 177 3.96 -8.89 1.61
C ARG A 177 4.88 -7.75 2.03
N ALA A 178 5.28 -6.87 1.10
CA ALA A 178 6.13 -5.72 1.39
C ALA A 178 5.63 -4.83 2.54
N HIS A 179 4.31 -4.78 2.74
CA HIS A 179 3.71 -4.07 3.86
C HIS A 179 4.24 -4.57 5.21
N GLU A 180 4.49 -5.88 5.39
CA GLU A 180 5.01 -6.48 6.62
C GLU A 180 6.32 -5.86 7.12
N ASP A 181 7.10 -5.25 6.22
CA ASP A 181 8.35 -4.56 6.51
C ASP A 181 8.22 -3.02 6.47
N GLY A 182 6.99 -2.52 6.58
CA GLY A 182 6.68 -1.09 6.54
C GLY A 182 6.83 -0.45 5.16
N LEU A 183 6.85 -1.27 4.09
CA LEU A 183 7.00 -0.78 2.72
C LEU A 183 5.63 -0.69 2.03
N MET A 184 5.50 0.24 1.07
CA MET A 184 4.25 0.37 0.30
C MET A 184 4.19 -0.64 -0.85
N VAL A 185 3.24 -1.57 -0.78
CA VAL A 185 3.05 -2.67 -1.75
C VAL A 185 2.95 -2.17 -3.19
N SER A 186 2.20 -1.09 -3.43
CA SER A 186 2.03 -0.48 -4.76
C SER A 186 3.34 -0.04 -5.43
N ARG A 187 4.42 0.21 -4.67
CA ARG A 187 5.73 0.56 -5.22
C ARG A 187 6.41 -0.61 -5.92
N TYR A 188 6.02 -1.84 -5.59
CA TYR A 188 6.59 -3.09 -6.08
C TYR A 188 5.69 -3.83 -7.08
N LEU A 189 4.46 -3.37 -7.30
CA LEU A 189 3.58 -3.92 -8.32
C LEU A 189 4.10 -3.58 -9.73
N PRO A 190 4.35 -4.57 -10.61
CA PRO A 190 4.62 -4.33 -12.02
C PRO A 190 3.43 -3.63 -12.69
N HIS A 191 3.67 -2.73 -13.64
CA HIS A 191 2.59 -1.95 -14.27
C HIS A 191 1.65 -2.79 -15.14
N THR A 192 2.08 -3.98 -15.54
CA THR A 192 1.25 -4.96 -16.26
C THR A 192 0.20 -5.61 -15.36
N LEU A 193 0.33 -5.49 -14.04
CA LEU A 193 -0.59 -6.07 -13.06
C LEU A 193 -1.38 -4.95 -12.36
N SER A 194 -2.68 -5.15 -12.23
CA SER A 194 -3.57 -4.28 -11.44
C SER A 194 -3.59 -4.67 -9.96
N SER A 195 -3.38 -5.94 -9.65
CA SER A 195 -3.28 -6.48 -8.29
C SER A 195 -2.28 -7.64 -8.24
N PHE A 196 -1.82 -8.00 -7.04
CA PHE A 196 -1.00 -9.20 -6.82
C PHE A 196 -1.81 -10.50 -6.79
N ARG A 197 -3.14 -10.41 -6.63
CA ARG A 197 -4.04 -11.56 -6.43
C ARG A 197 -4.69 -12.04 -7.72
N ASP A 198 -4.95 -11.11 -8.64
CA ASP A 198 -5.71 -11.36 -9.86
C ASP A 198 -4.80 -11.14 -11.05
N ILE A 199 -3.98 -12.16 -11.35
CA ILE A 199 -3.13 -12.16 -12.55
C ILE A 199 -4.00 -12.66 -13.70
N PRO A 200 -4.34 -11.80 -14.68
CA PRO A 200 -5.23 -12.19 -15.77
C PRO A 200 -4.62 -13.29 -16.63
N GLU A 201 -5.40 -14.31 -17.01
CA GLU A 201 -4.90 -15.40 -17.87
C GLU A 201 -4.59 -14.91 -19.28
N ASP A 202 -5.36 -13.95 -19.79
CA ASP A 202 -5.18 -13.29 -21.10
C ASP A 202 -3.91 -12.43 -21.17
N LEU A 203 -3.25 -12.16 -20.03
CA LEU A 203 -1.95 -11.49 -19.99
C LEU A 203 -0.90 -12.25 -20.82
N PHE A 204 -1.02 -13.57 -20.91
CA PHE A 204 -0.07 -14.43 -21.61
C PHE A 204 -0.36 -14.60 -23.10
N ASP A 205 -1.48 -14.06 -23.60
CA ASP A 205 -1.87 -14.10 -25.01
C ASP A 205 -1.05 -13.11 -25.87
N ASP A 206 -0.57 -12.02 -25.26
CA ASP A 206 0.28 -11.03 -25.91
C ASP A 206 1.75 -11.15 -25.45
N PRO A 207 2.66 -11.63 -26.32
CA PRO A 207 4.08 -11.75 -26.00
C PRO A 207 4.76 -10.44 -25.59
N ARG A 208 4.24 -9.28 -26.04
CA ARG A 208 4.75 -7.97 -25.61
C ARG A 208 4.44 -7.73 -24.15
N THR A 209 3.20 -7.94 -23.74
CA THR A 209 2.76 -7.81 -22.35
C THR A 209 3.51 -8.79 -21.44
N VAL A 210 3.76 -10.01 -21.92
CA VAL A 210 4.60 -11.00 -21.22
C VAL A 210 6.03 -10.49 -21.00
N ALA A 211 6.68 -9.96 -22.02
CA ALA A 211 8.03 -9.40 -21.90
C ALA A 211 8.08 -8.17 -20.98
N GLN A 212 7.03 -7.34 -20.98
CA GLN A 212 6.90 -6.23 -20.03
C GLN A 212 6.75 -6.72 -18.59
N LEU A 213 5.99 -7.79 -18.35
CA LEU A 213 5.88 -8.43 -17.04
C LEU A 213 7.23 -8.98 -16.58
N GLU A 214 7.94 -9.69 -17.45
CA GLU A 214 9.27 -10.26 -17.20
C GLU A 214 10.28 -9.18 -16.74
N VAL A 215 10.44 -8.12 -17.55
CA VAL A 215 11.36 -7.01 -17.23
C VAL A 215 10.87 -6.21 -16.01
N GLY A 216 9.55 -6.01 -15.91
CA GLY A 216 8.90 -5.31 -14.82
C GLY A 216 9.14 -5.99 -13.48
N LEU A 217 8.91 -7.30 -13.38
CA LEU A 217 9.18 -8.10 -12.17
C LEU A 217 10.65 -8.00 -11.77
N THR A 218 11.58 -8.14 -12.72
CA THR A 218 13.02 -7.99 -12.45
C THR A 218 13.35 -6.61 -11.85
N ALA A 219 12.82 -5.53 -12.41
CA ALA A 219 13.05 -4.18 -11.90
C ALA A 219 12.44 -3.97 -10.50
N LYS A 220 11.26 -4.52 -10.24
CA LYS A 220 10.59 -4.43 -8.92
C LYS A 220 11.29 -5.28 -7.87
N ALA A 221 11.77 -6.46 -8.22
CA ALA A 221 12.56 -7.32 -7.35
C ALA A 221 13.88 -6.64 -6.92
N LEU A 222 14.61 -6.01 -7.85
CA LEU A 222 15.81 -5.26 -7.51
C LEU A 222 15.53 -4.06 -6.60
N LYS A 223 14.47 -3.31 -6.90
CA LYS A 223 14.05 -2.19 -6.06
C LYS A 223 13.70 -2.67 -4.65
N PHE A 224 12.99 -3.78 -4.53
CA PHE A 224 12.67 -4.39 -3.23
C PHE A 224 13.94 -4.82 -2.51
N ALA A 225 14.83 -5.58 -3.15
CA ALA A 225 16.08 -6.06 -2.56
C ALA A 225 16.93 -4.91 -1.99
N ARG A 226 17.02 -3.79 -2.72
CA ARG A 226 17.71 -2.59 -2.25
C ARG A 226 17.02 -1.94 -1.05
N HIS A 227 15.70 -1.85 -1.06
CA HIS A 227 14.94 -1.29 0.06
C HIS A 227 14.98 -2.18 1.30
N ALA A 228 14.94 -3.50 1.14
CA ALA A 228 15.07 -4.48 2.22
C ALA A 228 16.44 -4.37 2.89
N SER A 229 17.52 -4.25 2.11
CA SER A 229 18.89 -4.17 2.62
C SER A 229 19.25 -2.79 3.18
N GLY A 230 19.03 -1.73 2.40
CA GLY A 230 19.56 -0.39 2.68
C GLY A 230 18.53 0.66 3.06
N GLY A 231 17.24 0.30 3.11
CA GLY A 231 16.14 1.23 3.31
C GLY A 231 15.73 1.99 2.03
N GLN A 232 14.62 2.73 2.12
CA GLN A 232 14.06 3.49 1.00
C GLN A 232 14.74 4.84 0.77
N VAL A 233 15.39 5.37 1.79
CA VAL A 233 15.95 6.72 1.82
C VAL A 233 17.41 6.69 2.23
N ASP A 234 18.19 7.57 1.63
CA ASP A 234 19.57 7.82 2.04
C ASP A 234 19.56 8.80 3.24
N PRO A 235 19.89 8.36 4.47
CA PRO A 235 19.81 9.22 5.65
C PRO A 235 20.66 10.48 5.52
N ASN A 236 21.80 10.38 4.83
CA ASN A 236 22.75 11.48 4.67
C ASN A 236 22.22 12.58 3.73
N LYS A 237 21.17 12.29 2.95
CA LYS A 237 20.44 13.28 2.15
C LYS A 237 19.33 13.99 2.92
N ILE A 238 18.95 13.47 4.09
CA ILE A 238 17.93 14.07 4.97
C ILE A 238 18.59 15.06 5.93
N GLY A 239 19.81 14.77 6.38
CA GLY A 239 20.56 15.68 7.25
C GLY A 239 22.03 15.32 7.32
N ARG A 240 22.89 16.33 7.38
CA ARG A 240 24.34 16.16 7.49
C ARG A 240 24.80 15.57 8.82
N SER A 241 23.94 15.55 9.83
CA SER A 241 24.22 14.97 11.16
C SER A 241 24.06 13.45 11.21
N PHE A 242 23.50 12.84 10.17
CA PHE A 242 23.48 11.39 10.06
C PHE A 242 24.84 10.92 9.55
N ASP A 243 25.52 10.08 10.33
CA ASP A 243 26.69 9.32 9.90
C ASP A 243 26.30 7.85 9.77
N LEU A 244 25.38 7.59 8.84
CA LEU A 244 24.85 6.27 8.57
C LEU A 244 25.24 5.86 7.16
N SER A 245 25.79 4.66 7.01
CA SER A 245 26.06 4.04 5.72
C SER A 245 25.30 2.72 5.63
N PRO A 246 23.98 2.75 5.29
CA PRO A 246 23.20 1.53 5.15
C PRO A 246 23.83 0.61 4.08
N PRO A 247 23.82 -0.71 4.29
CA PRO A 247 24.35 -1.64 3.30
C PRO A 247 23.57 -1.47 1.99
N ARG A 248 24.28 -1.36 0.87
CA ARG A 248 23.67 -1.33 -0.46
C ARG A 248 24.03 -2.59 -1.20
N ILE A 249 23.00 -3.33 -1.59
CA ILE A 249 23.20 -4.52 -2.39
C ILE A 249 23.66 -4.14 -3.80
N ASP A 250 24.66 -4.85 -4.31
CA ASP A 250 25.08 -4.69 -5.69
C ASP A 250 23.99 -5.26 -6.63
N PRO A 251 23.43 -4.46 -7.56
CA PRO A 251 22.32 -4.91 -8.39
C PRO A 251 22.66 -6.12 -9.27
N ALA A 252 23.91 -6.23 -9.75
CA ALA A 252 24.31 -7.37 -10.58
C ALA A 252 24.37 -8.67 -9.75
N ARG A 253 24.96 -8.62 -8.54
CA ARG A 253 24.95 -9.75 -7.60
C ARG A 253 23.52 -10.13 -7.20
N ALA A 254 22.65 -9.15 -6.96
CA ALA A 254 21.26 -9.41 -6.62
C ALA A 254 20.49 -10.10 -7.75
N LEU A 255 20.70 -9.71 -9.00
CA LEU A 255 20.11 -10.39 -10.15
C LEU A 255 20.59 -11.83 -10.29
N VAL A 256 21.89 -12.07 -10.14
CA VAL A 256 22.45 -13.43 -10.19
C VAL A 256 21.84 -14.31 -9.10
N ALA A 257 21.73 -13.80 -7.86
CA ALA A 257 21.13 -14.54 -6.76
C ALA A 257 19.64 -14.83 -7.01
N LEU A 258 18.85 -13.81 -7.36
CA LEU A 258 17.42 -13.94 -7.69
C LEU A 258 17.19 -14.92 -8.84
N ALA A 259 18.03 -14.87 -9.88
CA ALA A 259 17.94 -15.71 -11.06
C ALA A 259 18.47 -17.14 -10.85
N GLY A 260 19.35 -17.36 -9.88
CA GLY A 260 19.91 -18.68 -9.56
C GLY A 260 19.12 -19.47 -8.53
N THR A 261 18.35 -18.81 -7.65
CA THR A 261 17.58 -19.48 -6.59
C THR A 261 16.22 -19.99 -7.05
N LEU A 262 15.80 -21.15 -6.54
CA LEU A 262 14.42 -21.63 -6.64
C LEU A 262 13.48 -20.91 -5.65
N HIS A 263 14.06 -20.24 -4.65
CA HIS A 263 13.38 -19.59 -3.54
C HIS A 263 13.73 -18.09 -3.49
N PRO A 264 13.24 -17.28 -4.44
CA PRO A 264 13.49 -15.82 -4.44
C PRO A 264 12.92 -15.12 -3.20
N GLU A 265 11.83 -15.64 -2.62
CA GLU A 265 11.22 -15.18 -1.38
C GLU A 265 12.19 -15.25 -0.20
N GLU A 266 12.87 -16.39 -0.01
CA GLU A 266 13.84 -16.57 1.07
C GLU A 266 15.06 -15.67 0.88
N TYR A 267 15.50 -15.49 -0.37
CA TYR A 267 16.58 -14.56 -0.67
C TYR A 267 16.21 -13.11 -0.31
N LEU A 268 15.00 -12.66 -0.67
CA LEU A 268 14.54 -11.31 -0.34
C LEU A 268 14.36 -11.13 1.18
N ASP A 269 13.79 -12.13 1.86
CA ASP A 269 13.61 -12.11 3.32
C ASP A 269 14.96 -12.00 4.05
N ALA A 270 16.00 -12.68 3.55
CA ALA A 270 17.36 -12.64 4.12
C ALA A 270 18.06 -11.28 3.99
N LEU A 271 17.55 -10.37 3.14
CA LEU A 271 18.11 -9.03 2.99
C LEU A 271 17.66 -8.05 4.08
N HIS A 272 16.58 -8.38 4.80
CA HIS A 272 16.08 -7.52 5.86
C HIS A 272 17.03 -7.48 7.06
N PRO A 273 17.05 -6.38 7.84
CA PRO A 273 17.86 -6.30 9.03
C PRO A 273 17.53 -7.39 10.05
N THR A 274 18.53 -8.09 10.56
CA THR A 274 18.37 -9.16 11.57
C THR A 274 18.47 -8.64 13.01
N HIS A 275 18.67 -7.34 13.19
CA HIS A 275 18.86 -6.74 14.51
C HIS A 275 17.61 -6.95 15.40
N PRO A 276 17.74 -7.31 16.70
CA PRO A 276 16.60 -7.61 17.55
C PRO A 276 15.55 -6.50 17.66
N VAL A 277 15.99 -5.23 17.57
CA VAL A 277 15.07 -4.08 17.55
C VAL A 277 14.21 -4.06 16.28
N TYR A 278 14.78 -4.37 15.12
CA TYR A 278 14.02 -4.46 13.87
C TYR A 278 12.95 -5.55 13.98
N LEU A 279 13.31 -6.73 14.49
CA LEU A 279 12.39 -7.84 14.67
C LEU A 279 11.24 -7.49 15.64
N LYS A 280 11.54 -6.78 16.73
CA LYS A 280 10.51 -6.26 17.66
C LYS A 280 9.59 -5.25 16.97
N LEU A 281 10.12 -4.36 16.14
CA LEU A 281 9.32 -3.39 15.40
C LEU A 281 8.44 -4.06 14.34
N LYS A 282 8.96 -5.05 13.61
CA LYS A 282 8.19 -5.87 12.66
C LYS A 282 7.05 -6.61 13.35
N ALA A 283 7.34 -7.26 14.49
CA ALA A 283 6.31 -7.93 15.29
C ALA A 283 5.25 -6.95 15.84
N ARG A 284 5.68 -5.75 16.27
CA ARG A 284 4.76 -4.69 16.70
C ARG A 284 3.88 -4.24 15.53
N LEU A 285 4.46 -3.99 14.36
CA LEU A 285 3.72 -3.61 13.16
C LEU A 285 2.66 -4.64 12.78
N ALA A 286 2.99 -5.94 12.81
CA ALA A 286 2.04 -7.00 12.55
C ALA A 286 0.85 -6.98 13.53
N ARG A 287 1.13 -6.77 14.84
CA ARG A 287 0.09 -6.64 15.86
C ARG A 287 -0.81 -5.44 15.59
N GLU A 288 -0.23 -4.27 15.34
CA GLU A 288 -0.99 -3.05 15.09
C GLU A 288 -1.91 -3.18 13.87
N ARG A 289 -1.45 -3.81 12.79
CA ARG A 289 -2.29 -4.10 11.62
C ARG A 289 -3.37 -5.12 11.90
N GLY A 290 -3.08 -6.14 12.70
CA GLY A 290 -4.09 -7.12 13.11
C GLY A 290 -5.21 -6.51 13.94
N VAL A 291 -4.89 -5.50 14.76
CA VAL A 291 -5.85 -4.74 15.58
C VAL A 291 -6.65 -3.75 14.74
N THR A 292 -6.00 -3.04 13.81
CA THR A 292 -6.65 -1.97 13.04
C THR A 292 -7.34 -2.44 11.76
N GLY A 293 -7.08 -3.67 11.31
CA GLY A 293 -7.35 -4.08 9.93
C GLY A 293 -6.50 -3.26 8.94
N ASP A 294 -6.44 -3.65 7.67
CA ASP A 294 -5.78 -2.83 6.65
C ASP A 294 -6.58 -1.51 6.44
N ASP A 295 -6.21 -0.49 7.22
CA ASP A 295 -6.49 0.95 7.08
C ASP A 295 -7.86 1.31 6.46
N GLN A 296 -8.93 1.06 7.20
CA GLN A 296 -10.29 1.56 6.90
C GLN A 296 -10.82 2.53 7.97
N SER A 297 -9.97 3.04 8.87
CA SER A 297 -10.43 4.06 9.81
C SER A 297 -10.61 5.39 9.08
N GLU A 298 -11.80 5.97 9.19
CA GLU A 298 -12.06 7.29 8.61
C GLU A 298 -11.03 8.31 9.11
N PRO A 299 -10.41 9.10 8.21
CA PRO A 299 -9.42 10.09 8.61
C PRO A 299 -10.09 11.17 9.46
N ILE A 300 -9.57 11.39 10.66
CA ILE A 300 -10.01 12.48 11.52
C ILE A 300 -9.52 13.80 10.90
N SER A 301 -10.45 14.68 10.54
CA SER A 301 -10.12 15.95 9.89
C SER A 301 -9.17 16.79 10.75
N ALA A 302 -8.09 17.27 10.13
CA ALA A 302 -7.15 18.22 10.74
C ALA A 302 -7.70 19.66 10.76
N GLU A 303 -8.85 19.90 10.12
CA GLU A 303 -9.50 21.21 10.16
C GLU A 303 -10.11 21.48 11.54
N GLY A 304 -10.02 22.74 12.00
CA GLY A 304 -10.47 23.18 13.31
C GLY A 304 -9.34 23.40 14.32
N GLY A 305 -9.67 24.08 15.42
CA GLY A 305 -8.72 24.35 16.52
C GLY A 305 -8.48 23.13 17.42
N THR A 306 -7.65 23.32 18.45
CA THR A 306 -7.41 22.31 19.49
C THR A 306 -8.71 21.98 20.24
N ILE A 307 -9.07 20.70 20.29
CA ILE A 307 -10.20 20.20 21.11
C ILE A 307 -9.81 20.29 22.58
N ARG A 308 -10.64 20.92 23.40
CA ARG A 308 -10.41 21.05 24.85
C ARG A 308 -11.32 20.11 25.63
N TYR A 309 -10.85 19.67 26.80
CA TYR A 309 -11.64 18.90 27.75
C TYR A 309 -13.00 19.56 28.02
N GLY A 310 -14.07 18.76 28.03
CA GLY A 310 -15.44 19.21 28.29
C GLY A 310 -16.07 20.06 27.18
N ARG A 311 -15.42 20.21 26.01
CA ARG A 311 -16.00 20.89 24.85
C ARG A 311 -16.54 19.88 23.85
N GLN A 312 -17.64 20.26 23.20
CA GLN A 312 -18.19 19.55 22.07
C GLN A 312 -17.34 19.80 20.83
N ASP A 313 -17.06 18.75 20.05
CA ASP A 313 -16.44 18.84 18.75
C ASP A 313 -16.92 17.69 17.85
N PRO A 314 -17.27 17.94 16.58
CA PRO A 314 -17.76 16.91 15.66
C PRO A 314 -16.76 15.77 15.41
N ARG A 315 -15.48 15.95 15.73
CA ARG A 315 -14.43 14.91 15.61
C ARG A 315 -14.40 13.94 16.78
N VAL A 316 -15.04 14.25 17.91
CA VAL A 316 -14.99 13.42 19.13
C VAL A 316 -15.52 11.99 18.92
N PRO A 317 -16.65 11.76 18.21
CA PRO A 317 -17.10 10.41 17.91
C PRO A 317 -16.06 9.59 17.13
N LEU A 318 -15.39 10.21 16.15
CA LEU A 318 -14.33 9.57 15.35
C LEU A 318 -13.11 9.23 16.22
N ILE A 319 -12.70 10.15 17.10
CA ILE A 319 -11.59 9.93 18.05
C ILE A 319 -11.92 8.76 18.99
N ARG A 320 -13.16 8.72 19.51
CA ARG A 320 -13.62 7.64 20.40
C ARG A 320 -13.59 6.29 19.70
N ALA A 321 -14.20 6.19 18.51
CA ALA A 321 -14.19 4.97 17.72
C ALA A 321 -12.76 4.49 17.42
N ARG A 322 -11.84 5.43 17.10
CA ARG A 322 -10.43 5.11 16.86
C ARG A 322 -9.73 4.59 18.11
N LEU A 323 -9.91 5.21 19.27
CA LEU A 323 -9.29 4.78 20.52
C LEU A 323 -9.86 3.44 21.02
N GLN A 324 -11.14 3.18 20.80
CA GLN A 324 -11.76 1.86 21.03
C GLN A 324 -11.13 0.80 20.12
N ALA A 325 -11.02 1.08 18.81
CA ALA A 325 -10.40 0.15 17.88
C ALA A 325 -8.92 -0.14 18.22
N LEU A 326 -8.20 0.84 18.78
CA LEU A 326 -6.83 0.69 19.25
C LEU A 326 -6.72 0.03 20.63
N GLY A 327 -7.84 -0.25 21.31
CA GLY A 327 -7.86 -0.86 22.64
C GLY A 327 -7.48 0.08 23.78
N PHE A 328 -7.45 1.41 23.55
CA PHE A 328 -7.21 2.42 24.59
C PHE A 328 -8.47 2.81 25.36
N LEU A 329 -9.64 2.38 24.91
CA LEU A 329 -10.93 2.64 25.56
C LEU A 329 -11.76 1.35 25.59
N GLU A 330 -12.14 0.91 26.80
CA GLU A 330 -12.98 -0.27 26.95
C GLU A 330 -14.39 -0.02 26.39
N GLU A 331 -14.93 -1.00 25.68
CA GLU A 331 -16.32 -0.99 25.26
C GLU A 331 -17.17 -1.17 26.53
N LYS A 332 -17.91 -0.12 26.93
CA LYS A 332 -19.04 -0.32 27.84
C LYS A 332 -20.13 -1.05 27.04
N GLY A 333 -19.95 -2.36 26.87
CA GLY A 333 -20.97 -3.23 26.31
C GLY A 333 -22.13 -3.31 27.28
N GLU A 334 -23.28 -2.78 26.89
CA GLU A 334 -24.57 -3.24 27.41
C GLU A 334 -24.83 -4.66 26.88
N SER A 335 -24.09 -5.65 27.37
CA SER A 335 -24.48 -7.06 27.20
C SER A 335 -25.52 -7.37 28.27
N ASN A 336 -26.77 -7.04 27.96
CA ASN A 336 -27.92 -7.39 28.77
C ASN A 336 -28.25 -8.88 28.52
N GLU A 337 -27.45 -9.80 29.06
CA GLU A 337 -27.69 -11.25 28.91
C GLU A 337 -27.76 -12.06 30.21
N LEU A 338 -27.55 -11.45 31.39
CA LEU A 338 -27.89 -12.12 32.65
C LEU A 338 -28.57 -11.11 33.57
N GLY A 339 -29.89 -11.28 33.73
CA GLY A 339 -30.75 -10.48 34.59
C GLY A 339 -30.38 -10.57 36.06
N TYR A 340 -29.32 -9.89 36.46
CA TYR A 340 -29.04 -9.55 37.85
C TYR A 340 -29.26 -8.04 38.03
N GLN A 341 -30.35 -7.69 38.72
CA GLN A 341 -30.50 -6.35 39.26
C GLN A 341 -29.42 -6.15 40.33
N VAL A 342 -28.35 -5.45 39.98
CA VAL A 342 -27.50 -4.82 40.98
C VAL A 342 -28.21 -3.54 41.42
N THR A 343 -28.85 -3.60 42.58
CA THR A 343 -29.31 -2.40 43.28
C THR A 343 -28.09 -1.71 43.91
N SER A 344 -27.34 -0.95 43.11
CA SER A 344 -26.42 0.05 43.65
C SER A 344 -27.22 1.33 43.88
N SER A 345 -27.73 1.48 45.11
CA SER A 345 -28.21 2.75 45.63
C SER A 345 -27.02 3.69 45.82
N ASP A 346 -26.67 4.39 44.74
CA ASP A 346 -26.00 5.70 44.72
C ASP A 346 -26.11 6.21 43.28
N ALA A 347 -27.31 6.68 42.95
CA ALA A 347 -27.63 7.31 41.68
C ALA A 347 -27.11 8.76 41.70
N ASP A 348 -25.81 8.93 41.51
CA ASP A 348 -25.36 10.06 40.70
C ASP A 348 -25.77 9.72 39.27
N ALA A 349 -26.63 10.56 38.68
CA ALA A 349 -27.14 10.38 37.33
C ALA A 349 -25.97 10.13 36.38
N ALA A 350 -25.83 8.89 35.90
CA ALA A 350 -24.94 8.54 34.81
C ALA A 350 -25.54 9.16 33.54
N GLU A 351 -25.35 10.47 33.40
CA GLU A 351 -25.55 11.23 32.19
C GLU A 351 -24.78 10.49 31.10
N THR A 352 -25.50 9.91 30.13
CA THR A 352 -24.88 9.27 28.97
C THR A 352 -23.92 10.30 28.39
N PRO A 353 -22.59 10.08 28.41
CA PRO A 353 -21.65 11.12 28.04
C PRO A 353 -21.98 11.58 26.63
N ASP A 354 -22.23 12.88 26.46
CA ASP A 354 -22.54 13.45 25.15
C ASP A 354 -21.49 12.95 24.15
N PRO A 355 -21.89 12.25 23.07
CA PRO A 355 -20.96 11.60 22.15
C PRO A 355 -20.03 12.60 21.47
N TYR A 356 -20.39 13.89 21.47
CA TYR A 356 -19.58 14.96 20.92
C TYR A 356 -18.66 15.64 21.94
N VAL A 357 -18.77 15.36 23.24
CA VAL A 357 -17.93 15.96 24.29
C VAL A 357 -16.66 15.15 24.54
N LEU A 358 -15.52 15.83 24.57
CA LEU A 358 -14.26 15.24 25.04
C LEU A 358 -14.32 15.03 26.56
N ASP A 359 -14.78 13.86 26.98
CA ASP A 359 -14.89 13.45 28.37
C ASP A 359 -13.54 13.06 29.00
N ARG A 360 -13.56 12.71 30.29
CA ARG A 360 -12.36 12.36 31.05
C ARG A 360 -11.75 11.04 30.58
N ALA A 361 -12.57 10.03 30.34
CA ALA A 361 -12.11 8.71 29.91
C ALA A 361 -11.41 8.81 28.54
N LEU A 362 -11.98 9.58 27.62
CA LEU A 362 -11.41 9.86 26.31
C LEU A 362 -10.14 10.71 26.42
N THR A 363 -10.11 11.70 27.32
CA THR A 363 -8.90 12.50 27.57
C THR A 363 -7.75 11.67 28.14
N ASP A 364 -8.05 10.74 29.04
CA ASP A 364 -7.05 9.85 29.63
C ASP A 364 -6.57 8.81 28.60
N ALA A 365 -7.47 8.28 27.78
CA ALA A 365 -7.14 7.40 26.64
C ALA A 365 -6.28 8.08 25.57
N VAL A 366 -6.47 9.37 25.31
CA VAL A 366 -5.62 10.15 24.38
C VAL A 366 -4.19 10.33 24.92
N LYS A 367 -3.99 10.31 26.24
CA LYS A 367 -2.67 10.50 26.87
C LYS A 367 -1.87 9.20 27.02
N ALA A 368 -2.55 8.07 27.06
CA ALA A 368 -1.95 6.73 27.13
C ALA A 368 -1.27 6.37 25.81
#